data_AF-A0A227KPL8-F1
#
_entry.id   AF-A0A227KPL8-F1
#
_cell.length_a   1.000
_cell.length_b   1.000
_cell.length_c   1.000
_cell.angle_alpha   90.00
_cell.angle_beta   90.00
_cell.angle_gamma   90.00
#
_symmetry.space_group_name_H-M   'P 1'
#
loop_
_entity.id
_entity.type
_entity.pdbx_description
1 polymer ?
#
loop_
_entity_poly.entity_id
_entity_poly.type
_entity_poly.pdbx_seq_one_letter_code
_entity_poly.pdbx_strand_id
1 'polypeptide(L)'
;MALTSTKQKKEIGDRLRFERERLGYTELQIAQLLGIPLETYQRFEAGETDPGIFRMPRLFAIGFDILFIIADERHIPGVEEDVLLKKFRTLSLKGRATVFNTIDALERLGPNIKRKIRNATRSDHSKD
;
A
#
# COMPACT_ATOMS: atom_id res chain seq x y z
N MET A 1 1.26 28.67 11.42
CA MET A 1 1.92 27.43 11.00
C MET A 1 1.15 26.83 9.82
N ALA A 2 1.65 27.05 8.61
CA ALA A 2 1.34 26.23 7.44
C ALA A 2 2.69 25.95 6.80
N LEU A 3 3.32 24.83 7.16
CA LEU A 3 4.70 24.51 6.78
C LEU A 3 4.81 23.83 5.39
N THR A 4 3.68 23.64 4.71
CA THR A 4 3.63 22.98 3.40
C THR A 4 3.68 24.03 2.29
N SER A 5 4.79 24.07 1.54
CA SER A 5 4.94 25.00 0.42
C SER A 5 3.88 24.74 -0.67
N THR A 6 3.52 25.76 -1.45
CA THR A 6 2.61 25.61 -2.60
C THR A 6 3.07 24.50 -3.55
N LYS A 7 4.40 24.35 -3.71
CA LYS A 7 5.01 23.27 -4.48
C LYS A 7 4.67 21.89 -3.91
N GLN A 8 4.85 21.70 -2.60
CA GLN A 8 4.58 20.42 -1.94
C GLN A 8 3.09 20.04 -2.00
N LYS A 9 2.17 21.02 -1.87
CA LYS A 9 0.73 20.76 -2.05
C LYS A 9 0.41 20.31 -3.48
N LYS A 10 1.05 20.95 -4.47
CA LYS A 10 0.87 20.58 -5.87
C LYS A 10 1.39 19.16 -6.15
N GLU A 11 2.56 18.81 -5.63
CA GLU A 11 3.14 17.46 -5.75
C GLU A 11 2.24 16.39 -5.12
N ILE A 12 1.62 16.65 -3.96
CA ILE A 12 0.64 15.74 -3.34
C ILE A 12 -0.59 15.57 -4.25
N GLY A 13 -1.11 16.67 -4.81
CA GLY A 13 -2.23 16.63 -5.75
C GLY A 13 -1.91 15.84 -7.02
N ASP A 14 -0.69 15.98 -7.55
CA ASP A 14 -0.23 15.23 -8.72
C ASP A 14 -0.08 13.73 -8.41
N ARG A 15 0.37 13.36 -7.22
CA ARG A 15 0.41 11.94 -6.79
C ARG A 15 -0.98 11.34 -6.56
N LEU A 16 -1.92 12.13 -6.04
CA LEU A 16 -3.32 11.72 -5.94
C LEU A 16 -3.90 11.43 -7.32
N ARG A 17 -3.66 12.34 -8.29
CA ARG A 17 -4.03 12.14 -9.70
C ARG A 17 -3.41 10.87 -10.28
N PHE A 18 -2.12 10.69 -10.08
CA PHE A 18 -1.40 9.52 -10.56
C PHE A 18 -2.04 8.22 -10.06
N GLU A 19 -2.37 8.14 -8.76
CA GLU A 19 -3.02 6.95 -8.19
C GLU A 19 -4.42 6.73 -8.75
N ARG A 20 -5.21 7.80 -8.93
CA ARG A 20 -6.52 7.72 -9.58
C ARG A 20 -6.41 7.11 -10.98
N GLU A 21 -5.48 7.62 -11.78
CA GLU A 21 -5.27 7.19 -13.17
C GLU A 21 -4.72 5.76 -13.24
N ARG A 22 -3.80 5.39 -12.33
CA ARG A 22 -3.30 4.01 -12.18
C ARG A 22 -4.43 3.02 -11.93
N LEU A 23 -5.44 3.41 -11.16
CA LEU A 23 -6.61 2.60 -10.84
C LEU A 23 -7.72 2.67 -11.92
N GLY A 24 -7.54 3.49 -12.96
CA GLY A 24 -8.48 3.60 -14.08
C GLY A 24 -9.76 4.39 -13.78
N TYR A 25 -9.78 5.21 -12.73
CA TYR A 25 -10.95 6.01 -12.37
C TYR A 25 -10.93 7.41 -13.03
N THR A 26 -12.12 7.90 -13.37
CA THR A 26 -12.35 9.32 -13.69
C THR A 26 -12.47 10.15 -12.41
N GLU A 27 -12.26 11.48 -12.50
CA GLU A 27 -12.43 12.40 -11.37
C GLU A 27 -13.84 12.30 -10.76
N LEU A 28 -14.88 12.18 -11.60
CA LEU A 28 -16.28 12.06 -11.16
C LEU A 28 -16.51 10.76 -10.37
N GLN A 29 -15.97 9.63 -10.84
CA GLN A 29 -16.12 8.34 -10.15
C GLN A 29 -15.50 8.38 -8.75
N ILE A 30 -14.30 8.94 -8.59
CA ILE A 30 -13.68 9.06 -7.26
C ILE A 30 -14.45 10.04 -6.37
N ALA A 31 -14.90 11.18 -6.90
CA ALA A 31 -15.70 12.12 -6.13
C ALA A 31 -16.97 11.47 -5.58
N GLN A 32 -17.66 10.66 -6.39
CA GLN A 32 -18.83 9.88 -5.97
C GLN A 32 -18.48 8.82 -4.91
N LEU A 33 -17.38 8.08 -5.07
CA LEU A 33 -16.94 7.07 -4.08
C LEU A 33 -16.54 7.67 -2.72
N LEU A 34 -16.06 8.91 -2.74
CA LEU A 34 -15.73 9.72 -1.56
C LEU A 34 -16.94 10.47 -0.97
N GLY A 35 -18.07 10.52 -1.69
CA GLY A 35 -19.26 11.26 -1.26
C GLY A 35 -19.04 12.79 -1.23
N ILE A 36 -18.27 13.33 -2.19
CA ILE A 36 -17.96 14.77 -2.28
C ILE A 36 -18.32 15.33 -3.67
N PRO A 37 -18.52 16.65 -3.79
CA PRO A 37 -18.68 17.29 -5.10
C PRO A 37 -17.44 17.11 -5.99
N LEU A 38 -17.65 17.01 -7.31
CA LEU A 38 -16.56 16.90 -8.30
C LEU A 38 -15.52 18.02 -8.14
N GLU A 39 -15.98 19.27 -8.03
CA GLU A 39 -15.11 20.43 -7.84
C GLU A 39 -14.23 20.30 -6.59
N THR A 40 -14.74 19.68 -5.52
CA THR A 40 -13.95 19.45 -4.30
C THR A 40 -12.80 18.48 -4.57
N TYR A 41 -13.08 17.40 -5.32
CA TYR A 41 -12.04 16.44 -5.70
C TYR A 41 -11.00 17.05 -6.66
N GLN A 42 -11.44 17.84 -7.65
CA GLN A 42 -10.54 18.53 -8.59
C GLN A 42 -9.57 19.48 -7.86
N ARG A 43 -10.06 20.17 -6.82
CA ARG A 43 -9.21 21.04 -5.97
C ARG A 43 -8.18 20.27 -5.15
N PHE A 44 -8.42 18.98 -4.85
CA PHE A 44 -7.42 18.12 -4.24
C PHE A 44 -6.28 17.83 -5.22
N GLU A 45 -6.59 17.40 -6.45
CA GLU A 45 -5.56 17.15 -7.47
C GLU A 45 -4.83 18.42 -7.93
N ALA A 46 -5.49 19.58 -7.83
CA ALA A 46 -4.87 20.88 -8.06
C ALA A 46 -3.90 21.32 -6.93
N GLY A 47 -3.95 20.67 -5.76
CA GLY A 47 -3.18 21.07 -4.58
C GLY A 47 -3.72 22.33 -3.88
N GLU A 48 -4.95 22.74 -4.20
CA GLU A 48 -5.58 23.93 -3.64
C GLU A 48 -6.23 23.66 -2.29
N THR A 49 -6.70 22.44 -2.07
CA THR A 49 -7.37 22.01 -0.83
C THR A 49 -6.80 20.68 -0.36
N ASP A 50 -6.65 20.54 0.95
CA ASP A 50 -6.22 19.29 1.56
C ASP A 50 -7.39 18.28 1.61
N PRO A 51 -7.20 17.02 1.17
CA PRO A 51 -8.22 15.98 1.29
C PRO A 51 -8.66 15.72 2.74
N GLY A 52 -7.82 16.02 3.72
CA GLY A 52 -8.06 15.77 5.14
C GLY A 52 -7.77 14.32 5.52
N ILE A 53 -7.23 14.12 6.73
CA ILE A 53 -6.90 12.79 7.25
C ILE A 53 -8.10 11.83 7.26
N PHE A 54 -9.31 12.34 7.48
CA PHE A 54 -10.54 11.54 7.55
C PHE A 54 -10.97 10.94 6.20
N ARG A 55 -10.42 11.41 5.07
CA ARG A 55 -10.67 10.81 3.75
C ARG A 55 -9.67 9.70 3.41
N MET A 56 -8.51 9.65 4.08
CA MET A 56 -7.45 8.67 3.81
C MET A 56 -7.91 7.21 3.98
N PRO A 57 -8.70 6.84 5.02
CA PRO A 57 -9.22 5.47 5.13
C PRO A 57 -10.09 5.07 3.95
N ARG A 58 -10.87 6.00 3.39
CA ARG A 58 -11.74 5.75 2.25
C ARG A 58 -10.94 5.61 0.96
N LEU A 59 -9.96 6.49 0.73
CA LEU A 59 -9.02 6.38 -0.39
C LEU A 59 -8.24 5.05 -0.34
N PHE A 60 -7.75 4.66 0.85
CA PHE A 60 -7.08 3.39 1.06
C PHE A 60 -7.99 2.21 0.69
N ALA A 61 -9.25 2.22 1.15
CA ALA A 61 -10.23 1.19 0.83
C ALA A 61 -10.58 1.10 -0.67
N ILE A 62 -10.42 2.19 -1.43
CA ILE A 62 -10.59 2.22 -2.90
C ILE A 62 -9.36 1.65 -3.63
N GLY A 63 -8.22 1.53 -2.93
CA GLY A 63 -6.97 0.96 -3.46
C GLY A 63 -5.88 1.99 -3.77
N PHE A 64 -6.03 3.25 -3.31
CA PHE A 64 -4.98 4.26 -3.42
C PHE A 64 -3.82 3.91 -2.48
N ASP A 65 -2.60 4.05 -2.98
CA ASP A 65 -1.38 4.00 -2.15
C ASP A 65 -1.23 5.31 -1.36
N ILE A 66 -1.75 5.32 -0.13
CA ILE A 66 -1.72 6.50 0.74
C ILE A 66 -0.28 6.90 1.08
N LEU A 67 0.63 5.95 1.28
CA LEU A 67 2.02 6.24 1.60
C LEU A 67 2.68 6.99 0.45
N PHE A 68 2.42 6.55 -0.78
CA PHE A 68 2.92 7.24 -1.96
C PHE A 68 2.39 8.67 -2.04
N ILE A 69 1.09 8.87 -1.82
CA ILE A 69 0.48 10.21 -1.93
C ILE A 69 1.11 11.18 -0.93
N ILE A 70 1.26 10.77 0.33
CA ILE A 70 1.69 11.66 1.41
C ILE A 70 3.21 11.81 1.51
N ALA A 71 3.97 10.75 1.21
CA ALA A 71 5.40 10.65 1.49
C ALA A 71 6.27 10.42 0.24
N ASP A 72 5.66 10.30 -0.95
CA ASP A 72 6.36 9.94 -2.19
C ASP A 72 7.09 8.58 -2.13
N GLU A 73 6.66 7.72 -1.21
CA GLU A 73 7.21 6.39 -1.01
C GLU A 73 6.14 5.35 -1.37
N ARG A 74 6.45 4.48 -2.33
CA ARG A 74 5.52 3.40 -2.70
C ARG A 74 5.35 2.44 -1.54
N HIS A 75 4.11 2.23 -1.12
CA HIS A 75 3.81 1.06 -0.30
C HIS A 75 3.88 -0.17 -1.20
N ILE A 76 4.91 -1.00 -0.99
CA ILE A 76 5.05 -2.26 -1.72
C ILE A 76 4.86 -3.46 -0.80
N PRO A 77 3.61 -3.85 -0.49
CA PRO A 77 3.36 -5.13 0.13
C PRO A 77 3.61 -6.21 -0.92
N GLY A 78 4.77 -6.87 -0.84
CA GLY A 78 5.13 -8.01 -1.70
C GLY A 78 6.41 -7.87 -2.54
N VAL A 79 7.11 -6.72 -2.62
CA VAL A 79 8.36 -6.65 -3.41
C VAL A 79 9.51 -7.40 -2.76
N GLU A 80 9.62 -7.39 -1.43
CA GLU A 80 10.61 -8.24 -0.76
C GLU A 80 10.32 -9.72 -1.00
N GLU A 81 9.05 -10.13 -0.96
CA GLU A 81 8.64 -11.52 -1.23
C GLU A 81 8.85 -11.90 -2.70
N ASP A 82 8.50 -11.02 -3.65
CA ASP A 82 8.74 -11.23 -5.08
C ASP A 82 10.23 -11.28 -5.42
N VAL A 83 11.05 -10.43 -4.77
CA VAL A 83 12.51 -10.45 -4.91
C VAL A 83 13.09 -11.71 -4.27
N LEU A 84 12.59 -12.11 -3.09
CA LEU A 84 12.99 -13.33 -2.41
C LEU A 84 12.65 -14.56 -3.26
N LEU A 85 11.46 -14.63 -3.84
CA LEU A 85 11.01 -15.70 -4.74
C LEU A 85 11.83 -15.73 -6.03
N LYS A 86 12.09 -14.58 -6.66
CA LYS A 86 12.94 -14.49 -7.85
C LYS A 86 14.36 -14.98 -7.55
N LYS A 87 14.97 -14.52 -6.44
CA LYS A 87 16.31 -14.97 -6.02
C LYS A 87 16.32 -16.45 -5.64
N PHE A 88 15.31 -16.93 -4.92
CA PHE A 88 15.21 -18.34 -4.52
C PHE A 88 15.11 -19.28 -5.73
N ARG A 89 14.34 -18.89 -6.76
CA ARG A 89 14.19 -19.66 -8.00
C ARG A 89 15.50 -19.81 -8.77
N THR A 90 16.43 -18.85 -8.66
CA THR A 90 17.75 -18.93 -9.33
C THR A 90 18.82 -19.66 -8.52
N LEU A 91 18.57 -20.06 -7.27
CA LEU A 91 19.54 -20.80 -6.45
C LEU A 91 19.68 -22.26 -6.88
N SER A 92 20.87 -22.83 -6.60
CA SER A 92 21.11 -24.27 -6.65
C SER A 92 20.34 -25.02 -5.55
N LEU A 93 20.22 -26.35 -5.66
CA LEU A 93 19.57 -27.19 -4.66
C LEU A 93 20.15 -26.99 -3.25
N LYS A 94 21.48 -26.87 -3.14
CA LYS A 94 22.16 -26.56 -1.87
C LYS A 94 21.79 -25.17 -1.34
N GLY A 95 21.72 -24.17 -2.22
CA GLY A 95 21.31 -22.82 -1.85
C GLY A 95 19.86 -22.76 -1.34
N ARG A 96 18.94 -23.46 -2.00
CA ARG A 96 17.54 -23.57 -1.56
C ARG A 96 17.42 -24.25 -0.19
N ALA A 97 18.18 -25.33 0.04
CA ALA A 97 18.20 -26.03 1.34
C ALA A 97 18.71 -25.14 2.48
N THR A 98 19.73 -24.31 2.23
CA THR A 98 20.22 -23.34 3.22
C THR A 98 19.14 -22.32 3.60
N VAL A 99 18.38 -21.79 2.63
CA VAL A 99 17.27 -20.86 2.91
C VAL A 99 16.25 -21.47 3.86
N PHE A 100 15.83 -22.72 3.61
CA PHE A 100 14.90 -23.42 4.50
C PHE A 100 15.47 -23.61 5.91
N ASN A 101 16.73 -24.05 6.03
CA ASN A 101 17.38 -24.20 7.33
C ASN A 101 17.46 -22.88 8.12
N THR A 102 17.69 -21.76 7.43
CA THR A 102 17.71 -20.43 8.06
C THR A 102 16.31 -20.02 8.52
N ILE A 103 15.28 -20.24 7.72
CA ILE A 103 13.88 -19.97 8.11
C ILE A 103 13.50 -20.81 9.32
N ASP A 104 13.79 -22.10 9.32
CA ASP A 104 13.53 -23.02 10.43
C ASP A 104 14.25 -22.58 11.72
N ALA A 105 15.48 -22.09 11.60
CA ALA A 105 16.24 -21.56 12.73
C ALA A 105 15.60 -20.27 13.28
N LEU A 106 15.18 -19.35 12.41
CA LEU A 106 14.50 -18.11 12.80
C LEU A 106 13.15 -18.39 13.47
N GLU A 107 12.39 -19.38 12.98
CA GLU A 107 11.13 -19.79 13.60
C GLU A 107 11.30 -20.35 15.02
N ARG A 108 12.43 -21.02 15.29
CA ARG A 108 12.77 -21.53 16.62
C ARG A 108 13.16 -20.41 17.59
N LEU A 109 13.68 -19.30 17.08
CA LEU A 109 14.06 -18.12 17.88
C LEU A 109 12.88 -17.18 18.17
N GLY A 110 11.82 -17.20 17.35
CA GLY A 110 10.65 -16.31 17.47
C GLY A 110 9.31 -17.06 17.59
N PRO A 111 8.96 -17.65 18.75
CA PRO A 111 7.71 -18.42 18.92
C PRO A 111 6.42 -17.61 18.62
N ASN A 112 6.48 -16.28 18.61
CA ASN A 112 5.36 -15.40 18.28
C ASN A 112 4.95 -15.42 16.78
N ILE A 113 5.84 -15.85 15.87
CA ILE A 113 5.57 -15.88 14.42
C ILE A 113 4.62 -17.04 14.08
N LYS A 114 4.85 -18.23 14.66
CA LYS A 114 3.96 -19.40 14.50
C LYS A 114 2.53 -19.14 14.96
N ARG A 115 2.32 -18.28 15.96
CA ARG A 115 0.98 -17.90 16.44
C ARG A 115 0.26 -16.99 15.44
N LYS A 116 0.97 -16.04 14.82
CA LYS A 116 0.40 -15.16 13.79
C LYS A 116 0.04 -15.91 12.50
N ILE A 117 0.93 -16.78 12.01
CA ILE A 117 0.70 -17.56 10.77
C ILE A 117 -0.49 -18.53 10.94
N ARG A 118 -0.55 -19.25 12.08
CA ARG A 118 -1.63 -20.20 12.37
C ARG A 118 -3.01 -19.52 12.55
N ASN A 119 -3.01 -18.27 12.99
CA ASN A 119 -4.24 -17.48 13.09
C ASN A 119 -4.70 -16.96 11.72
N ALA A 120 -3.77 -16.63 10.82
CA ALA A 120 -4.07 -16.22 9.44
C ALA A 120 -4.57 -17.39 8.56
N THR A 121 -4.06 -18.61 8.77
CA THR A 121 -4.56 -19.81 8.07
C THR A 121 -5.91 -20.30 8.59
N ARG A 122 -6.24 -20.03 9.86
CA ARG A 122 -7.54 -20.39 10.45
C ARG A 122 -8.69 -19.47 10.05
N SER A 123 -8.43 -18.21 9.72
CA SER A 123 -9.45 -17.29 9.21
C SER A 123 -9.91 -17.61 7.77
N ASP A 124 -9.14 -18.39 7.03
CA ASP A 124 -9.50 -18.84 5.67
C ASP A 124 -10.37 -20.11 5.65
N HIS A 125 -10.49 -20.84 6.77
CA HIS A 125 -11.26 -22.10 6.85
C HIS A 125 -12.54 -21.97 7.70
N SER A 126 -13.00 -20.74 7.98
CA SER A 126 -14.33 -20.50 8.58
C SER A 126 -15.32 -19.85 7.61
N LYS A 127 -15.02 -19.89 6.32
CA LYS A 127 -16.00 -19.78 5.24
C LYS A 127 -15.73 -20.97 4.32
N ASP A 128 -16.67 -21.91 4.36
CA ASP A 128 -16.81 -23.09 3.50
C ASP A 128 -16.02 -24.35 3.89
#